data_AF-A0A352KFP4-F1
#
_entry.id   AF-A0A352KFP4-F1
#
_cell.length_a   1.000
_cell.length_b   1.000
_cell.length_c   1.000
_cell.angle_alpha   90.00
_cell.angle_beta   90.00
_cell.angle_gamma   90.00
#
_symmetry.space_group_name_H-M   'P 1'
#
loop_
_entity.id
_entity.type
_entity.pdbx_description
1 polymer ?
#
loop_
_entity_poly.entity_id
_entity_poly.type
_entity_poly.pdbx_seq_one_letter_code
_entity_poly.pdbx_strand_id
1 'polypeptide(L)' 'TCEKPDALREIGFPYFKRFPNAEELTITAIGPMGQIGGEVSKDNPLFKLR' A
#
# COMPACT_ATOMS: atom_id res chain seq x y z
N THR A 1 -11.02 18.15 1.93
CA THR A 1 -10.90 18.31 3.39
C THR A 1 -10.29 17.04 3.94
N CYS A 2 -9.13 17.11 4.62
CA CYS A 2 -8.54 15.99 5.35
C CYS A 2 -9.31 15.73 6.66
N GLU A 3 -10.65 15.64 6.59
CA GLU A 3 -11.50 15.59 7.78
C GLU A 3 -11.44 14.24 8.52
N LYS A 4 -10.92 13.19 7.88
CA LYS A 4 -10.75 11.86 8.48
C LYS A 4 -9.52 11.13 7.91
N PRO A 5 -8.29 11.48 8.32
CA PRO A 5 -7.11 10.75 7.90
C PRO A 5 -7.19 9.26 8.26
N ASP A 6 -7.86 8.91 9.36
CA ASP A 6 -8.09 7.52 9.80
C ASP A 6 -9.10 6.74 8.95
N ALA A 7 -9.75 7.37 7.96
CA ALA A 7 -10.64 6.68 7.04
C ALA A 7 -9.87 5.81 6.02
N LEU A 8 -8.59 6.13 5.78
CA LEU A 8 -7.76 5.40 4.83
C LEU A 8 -7.21 4.14 5.50
N ARG A 9 -7.85 2.99 5.24
CA ARG A 9 -7.44 1.69 5.82
C ARG A 9 -6.53 0.88 4.90
N GLU A 10 -6.59 1.12 3.59
CA GLU A 10 -5.87 0.32 2.59
C GLU A 10 -5.41 1.19 1.41
N ILE A 11 -4.26 0.84 0.83
CA ILE A 11 -3.70 1.42 -0.38
C ILE A 11 -3.65 0.34 -1.46
N GLY A 12 -4.36 0.54 -2.56
CA GLY A 12 -4.30 -0.34 -3.72
C GLY A 12 -3.18 0.04 -4.69
N PHE A 13 -2.41 -0.94 -5.15
CA PHE A 13 -1.29 -0.75 -6.06
C PHE A 13 -1.64 -1.21 -7.49
N PRO A 14 -2.01 -0.30 -8.41
CA PRO A 14 -2.27 -0.66 -9.81
C PRO A 14 -1.00 -0.99 -10.61
N TYR A 15 0.17 -0.98 -9.97
CA TYR A 15 1.48 -1.23 -10.57
C TYR A 15 1.51 -2.53 -11.39
N PHE A 16 0.94 -3.62 -10.86
CA PHE A 16 0.89 -4.92 -11.53
C PHE A 16 0.06 -4.93 -12.83
N LYS A 17 -0.86 -3.97 -13.01
CA LYS A 17 -1.56 -3.78 -14.29
C LYS A 17 -0.64 -3.20 -15.36
N ARG A 18 0.32 -2.36 -14.96
CA ARG A 18 1.27 -1.73 -15.88
C ARG A 18 2.49 -2.62 -16.14
N PHE A 19 2.91 -3.38 -15.14
CA PHE A 19 4.07 -4.28 -15.17
C PHE A 19 3.61 -5.71 -14.84
N PRO A 20 3.06 -6.45 -15.82
CA PRO A 20 2.43 -7.75 -15.57
C PRO A 20 3.40 -8.87 -15.14
N ASN A 21 4.70 -8.65 -15.36
CA ASN A 21 5.80 -9.55 -14.96
C ASN A 21 6.35 -9.21 -13.56
N ALA A 22 5.86 -8.14 -12.92
CA ALA A 22 6.22 -7.87 -11.54
C ALA A 22 5.50 -8.86 -10.62
N GLU A 23 6.24 -9.46 -9.69
CA GLU A 23 5.72 -10.48 -8.79
C GLU A 23 5.35 -9.88 -7.43
N GLU A 24 6.21 -8.99 -6.92
CA GLU A 24 6.11 -8.45 -5.57
C GLU A 24 6.59 -7.00 -5.50
N LEU A 25 6.01 -6.25 -4.56
CA LEU A 25 6.44 -4.91 -4.19
C LEU A 25 6.57 -4.83 -2.67
N THR A 26 7.74 -4.40 -2.21
CA THR A 26 7.96 -4.00 -0.83
C THR A 26 7.55 -2.54 -0.65
N ILE A 27 6.57 -2.30 0.21
CA ILE A 27 6.05 -0.98 0.52
C ILE A 27 6.60 -0.54 1.86
N THR A 28 7.02 0.73 1.93
CA THR A 28 7.38 1.40 3.18
C THR A 28 6.62 2.73 3.23
N ALA A 29 5.77 2.87 4.24
CA ALA A 29 5.08 4.12 4.53
C ALA A 29 5.69 4.76 5.78
N ILE A 30 6.01 6.04 5.69
CA ILE A 30 6.60 6.82 6.78
C ILE A 30 5.60 7.93 7.11
N GLY A 31 5.15 7.98 8.36
CA GLY A 31 4.22 8.98 8.84
C GLY A 31 4.58 9.49 10.24
N PRO A 32 3.78 10.43 10.79
CA PRO A 32 4.02 11.00 12.12
C PRO A 32 4.01 9.94 13.24
N MET A 33 3.33 8.82 13.02
CA MET A 33 3.20 7.70 13.95
C MET A 33 4.33 6.67 13.82
N GLY A 34 5.28 6.88 12.88
CA GLY A 34 6.40 5.99 12.63
C GLY A 34 6.42 5.39 11.22
N GLN A 35 7.19 4.32 11.07
CA GLN A 35 7.34 3.58 9.82
C GLN A 35 6.54 2.28 9.88
N ILE A 36 5.76 2.02 8.83
CA ILE A 36 5.15 0.72 8.59
C ILE A 36 5.63 0.18 7.25
N GLY A 37 5.83 -1.12 7.17
CA GLY A 37 6.25 -1.80 5.96
C GLY A 37 5.47 -3.08 5.74
N GLY A 38 5.45 -3.54 4.50
CA GLY A 38 4.86 -4.81 4.14
C GLY A 38 4.94 -5.06 2.64
N GLU A 39 4.49 -6.23 2.25
CA GLU A 39 4.59 -6.73 0.88
C GLU A 39 3.21 -6.76 0.25
N VAL A 40 3.15 -6.41 -1.02
CA VAL A 40 1.98 -6.62 -1.87
C VAL A 40 2.40 -7.41 -3.08
N SER A 41 1.55 -8.34 -3.51
CA SER A 41 1.79 -9.17 -4.68
C SER A 41 0.74 -8.89 -5.75
N LYS A 42 0.95 -9.45 -6.93
CA LYS A 42 -0.04 -9.38 -8.01
C LYS A 42 -1.41 -9.93 -7.61
N ASP A 43 -1.43 -11.00 -6.81
CA ASP A 43 -2.65 -11.66 -6.35
C ASP A 43 -3.32 -10.91 -5.19
N ASN A 44 -2.54 -10.14 -4.43
CA ASN A 44 -3.03 -9.31 -3.34
C ASN A 44 -2.37 -7.91 -3.39
N PRO A 45 -2.82 -7.02 -4.28
CA PRO A 45 -2.20 -5.72 -4.51
C PRO A 45 -2.65 -4.65 -3.50
N LEU A 46 -3.01 -5.07 -2.27
CA LEU A 46 -3.58 -4.22 -1.23
C LEU A 46 -2.64 -4.14 -0.02
N PHE A 47 -2.16 -2.94 0.29
CA PHE A 47 -1.40 -2.67 1.50
C PHE A 47 -2.32 -2.13 2.59
N LYS A 48 -2.34 -2.79 3.75
CA LYS A 48 -3.17 -2.38 4.88
C LYS A 48 -2.44 -1.39 5.77
N LEU A 49 -3.06 -0.24 5.99
CA LEU A 49 -2.63 0.76 6.96
C LEU A 49 -3.24 0.36 8.30
N ARG A 50 -2.41 -0.12 9.24
CA ARG A 50 -2.85 -0.49 10.59
C ARG A 50 -2.90 0.71 11.51
#